data_AF-A0A937J7F0-F1
#
_entry.id   AF-A0A937J7F0-F1
#
_cell.length_a   1.000
_cell.length_b   1.000
_cell.length_c   1.000
_cell.angle_alpha   90.00
_cell.angle_beta   90.00
_cell.angle_gamma   90.00
#
_symmetry.space_group_name_H-M   'P 1'
#
loop_
_entity.id
_entity.type
_entity.pdbx_description
1 polymer ?
#
loop_
_entity_poly.entity_id
_entity_poly.type
_entity_poly.pdbx_seq_one_letter_code
_entity_poly.pdbx_strand_id
1 'polypeptide(L)'
;MNLLYIALSSATAYFLMKILYKRSNYIYVSSAIACLIGLIAYLIFYNSQSNDFITSTHFYVTSMSIVFLFITCYEVFLLEWRVNKVKSGEFVGLLPISIEKNYNTTFKLAGLGIAFLSLALLTGFYITDVLTTEIQLKILFTTISWLIYFAILIGIKFFSLRTKYAVRGLVFTLAFLLIAYLGNSFIFSTIT
;
A
#
# COMPACT_ATOMS: atom_id res chain seq x y z
N MET A 1 -4.22 14.27 -11.50
CA MET A 1 -5.10 13.20 -12.02
C MET A 1 -4.35 11.91 -12.37
N ASN A 2 -3.11 11.95 -12.86
CA ASN A 2 -2.40 10.75 -13.36
C ASN A 2 -2.05 9.68 -12.30
N LEU A 3 -1.74 10.09 -11.05
CA LEU A 3 -1.35 9.15 -9.97
C LEU A 3 -2.47 8.18 -9.59
N LEU A 4 -3.73 8.64 -9.63
CA LEU A 4 -4.89 7.85 -9.23
C LEU A 4 -5.23 6.79 -10.29
N TYR A 5 -5.03 7.07 -11.58
CA TYR A 5 -5.19 6.08 -12.65
C TYR A 5 -4.16 4.95 -12.57
N ILE A 6 -2.90 5.28 -12.28
CA ILE A 6 -1.85 4.27 -12.06
C ILE A 6 -2.19 3.41 -10.84
N ALA A 7 -2.68 4.03 -9.76
CA ALA A 7 -3.04 3.32 -8.54
C ALA A 7 -4.24 2.38 -8.75
N LEU A 8 -5.29 2.87 -9.43
CA LEU A 8 -6.49 2.07 -9.70
C LEU A 8 -6.19 0.91 -10.66
N SER A 9 -5.45 1.14 -11.73
CA SER A 9 -5.11 0.08 -12.70
C SER A 9 -4.27 -1.04 -12.07
N SER A 10 -3.29 -0.70 -11.24
CA SER A 10 -2.48 -1.69 -10.51
C SER A 10 -3.28 -2.41 -9.41
N ALA A 11 -4.16 -1.70 -8.69
CA ALA A 11 -5.04 -2.33 -7.70
C ALA A 11 -6.04 -3.30 -8.35
N THR A 12 -6.72 -2.89 -9.43
CA THR A 12 -7.66 -3.78 -10.13
C THR A 12 -6.95 -5.00 -10.69
N ALA A 13 -5.75 -4.83 -11.26
CA ALA A 13 -4.90 -5.92 -11.70
C ALA A 13 -4.60 -6.95 -10.59
N TYR A 14 -4.26 -6.47 -9.39
CA TYR A 14 -4.02 -7.35 -8.24
C TYR A 14 -5.24 -8.22 -7.94
N PHE A 15 -6.42 -7.60 -7.81
CA PHE A 15 -7.65 -8.31 -7.46
C PHE A 15 -8.13 -9.25 -8.57
N LEU A 16 -8.03 -8.81 -9.84
CA LEU A 16 -8.35 -9.64 -10.99
C LEU A 16 -7.48 -10.90 -10.99
N MET A 17 -6.17 -10.74 -10.79
CA MET A 17 -5.25 -11.87 -10.74
C MET A 17 -5.51 -12.77 -9.53
N LYS A 18 -5.86 -12.21 -8.37
CA LYS A 18 -6.25 -12.99 -7.18
C LYS A 18 -7.46 -13.88 -7.45
N ILE A 19 -8.45 -13.39 -8.20
CA ILE A 19 -9.66 -14.15 -8.56
C ILE A 19 -9.32 -15.29 -9.55
N LEU A 20 -8.50 -14.99 -10.55
CA LEU A 20 -8.12 -15.94 -11.60
C LEU A 20 -7.13 -17.00 -11.10
N TYR A 21 -6.19 -16.63 -10.23
CA TYR A 21 -5.06 -17.48 -9.83
C TYR A 21 -5.23 -18.05 -8.42
N LYS A 22 -5.94 -19.19 -8.33
CA LYS A 22 -6.29 -19.87 -7.06
C LYS A 22 -5.16 -20.71 -6.42
N ARG A 23 -3.90 -20.49 -6.81
CA ARG A 23 -2.75 -21.25 -6.27
C ARG A 23 -2.23 -20.67 -4.95
N SER A 24 -1.50 -21.48 -4.18
CA SER A 24 -0.94 -21.07 -2.87
C SER A 24 0.04 -19.89 -2.92
N ASN A 25 0.53 -19.53 -4.10
CA ASN A 25 1.51 -18.46 -4.28
C ASN A 25 0.87 -17.20 -4.88
N TYR A 26 -0.46 -17.07 -4.81
CA TYR A 26 -1.18 -16.00 -5.47
C TYR A 26 -0.69 -14.61 -5.07
N ILE A 27 -0.38 -14.36 -3.80
CA ILE A 27 0.07 -13.04 -3.30
C ILE A 27 1.31 -12.55 -4.05
N TYR A 28 2.30 -13.41 -4.31
CA TYR A 28 3.49 -13.03 -5.07
C TYR A 28 3.19 -12.76 -6.53
N VAL A 29 2.38 -13.62 -7.15
CA VAL A 29 2.06 -13.50 -8.57
C VAL A 29 1.19 -12.26 -8.83
N SER A 30 0.17 -12.02 -7.99
CA SER A 30 -0.71 -10.87 -8.10
C SER A 30 0.01 -9.56 -7.78
N SER A 31 0.91 -9.52 -6.79
CA SER A 31 1.72 -8.31 -6.52
C SER A 31 2.71 -8.00 -7.64
N ALA A 32 3.34 -9.02 -8.23
CA ALA A 32 4.21 -8.82 -9.40
C ALA A 32 3.43 -8.28 -10.60
N ILE A 33 2.23 -8.81 -10.85
CA ILE A 33 1.34 -8.35 -11.92
C ILE A 33 0.83 -6.94 -11.66
N ALA A 34 0.50 -6.59 -10.42
CA ALA A 34 0.13 -5.23 -10.03
C ALA A 34 1.26 -4.22 -10.32
N CYS A 35 2.50 -4.59 -10.01
CA CYS A 35 3.69 -3.79 -10.31
C CYS A 35 3.87 -3.60 -11.83
N LEU A 36 3.80 -4.70 -12.61
CA LEU A 36 3.91 -4.66 -14.06
C LEU A 36 2.82 -3.79 -14.70
N ILE A 37 1.56 -3.96 -14.29
CA ILE A 37 0.44 -3.19 -14.86
C ILE A 37 0.51 -1.73 -14.43
N GLY A 38 0.93 -1.43 -13.21
CA GLY A 38 1.17 -0.04 -12.82
C GLY A 38 2.35 0.59 -13.56
N LEU A 39 3.38 -0.18 -13.94
CA LEU A 39 4.48 0.31 -14.77
C LEU A 39 3.99 0.60 -16.19
N ILE A 40 3.20 -0.29 -16.78
CA ILE A 40 2.55 -0.07 -18.08
C ILE A 40 1.64 1.17 -18.03
N ALA A 41 0.83 1.31 -16.98
CA ALA A 41 -0.02 2.47 -16.78
C ALA A 41 0.81 3.76 -16.63
N TYR A 42 1.94 3.71 -15.91
CA TYR A 42 2.87 4.81 -15.84
C TYR A 42 3.37 5.21 -17.23
N LEU A 43 3.80 4.26 -18.07
CA LEU A 43 4.27 4.55 -19.43
C LEU A 43 3.18 5.14 -20.33
N ILE A 44 1.92 4.73 -20.16
CA ILE A 44 0.79 5.21 -20.99
C ILE A 44 0.29 6.59 -20.55
N PHE A 45 0.08 6.79 -19.24
CA PHE A 45 -0.56 7.99 -18.71
C PHE A 45 0.44 9.11 -18.37
N TYR A 46 1.71 8.77 -18.16
CA TYR A 46 2.76 9.75 -17.94
C TYR A 46 3.39 10.15 -19.28
N ASN A 47 2.63 10.91 -20.07
CA ASN A 47 3.06 11.39 -21.38
C ASN A 47 3.88 12.68 -21.23
N SER A 48 5.20 12.57 -21.44
CA SER A 48 6.10 13.54 -22.08
C SER A 48 5.85 15.07 -21.91
N GLN A 49 5.76 15.60 -20.69
CA GLN A 49 5.72 17.07 -20.49
C GLN A 49 6.75 17.64 -19.49
N SER A 50 7.52 16.81 -18.78
CA SER A 50 8.63 17.27 -17.93
C SER A 50 9.79 16.28 -17.98
N ASN A 51 10.96 16.72 -18.47
CA ASN A 51 12.16 15.92 -18.72
C ASN A 51 12.85 15.35 -17.44
N ASP A 52 12.29 15.58 -16.26
CA ASP A 52 12.90 15.17 -15.00
C ASP A 52 12.53 13.73 -14.64
N PHE A 53 13.46 12.81 -14.94
CA PHE A 53 13.37 11.40 -14.61
C PHE A 53 13.01 11.16 -13.12
N ILE A 54 13.55 11.99 -12.23
CA ILE A 54 13.35 11.90 -10.78
C ILE A 54 11.89 12.15 -10.40
N THR A 55 11.27 13.19 -10.95
CA THR A 55 9.88 13.53 -10.69
C THR A 55 8.93 12.44 -11.21
N SER A 56 9.23 11.89 -12.40
CA SER A 56 8.43 10.81 -12.99
C SER A 56 8.47 9.53 -12.14
N THR A 57 9.65 9.17 -11.63
CA THR A 57 9.84 7.98 -10.81
C THR A 57 9.20 8.15 -9.43
N HIS A 58 9.25 9.34 -8.84
CA HIS A 58 8.51 9.65 -7.61
C HIS A 58 7.00 9.44 -7.77
N PHE A 59 6.38 9.87 -8.87
CA PHE A 59 4.96 9.63 -9.10
C PHE A 59 4.61 8.13 -9.20
N TYR A 60 5.46 7.33 -9.81
CA TYR A 60 5.29 5.88 -9.86
C TYR A 60 5.42 5.26 -8.46
N VAL A 61 6.49 5.59 -7.74
CA VAL A 61 6.79 5.05 -6.41
C VAL A 61 5.71 5.43 -5.39
N THR A 62 5.21 6.66 -5.43
CA THR A 62 4.09 7.12 -4.59
C THR A 62 2.78 6.40 -4.92
N SER A 63 2.50 6.13 -6.19
CA SER A 63 1.34 5.32 -6.58
C SER A 63 1.45 3.89 -6.05
N MET A 64 2.63 3.28 -6.19
CA MET A 64 2.90 1.93 -5.67
C MET A 64 2.80 1.84 -4.15
N SER A 65 3.27 2.85 -3.40
CA SER A 65 3.17 2.84 -1.94
C SER A 65 1.72 2.78 -1.47
N ILE A 66 0.83 3.60 -2.06
CA ILE A 66 -0.60 3.63 -1.72
C ILE A 66 -1.25 2.26 -2.03
N VAL A 67 -0.96 1.70 -3.21
CA VAL A 67 -1.55 0.44 -3.66
C VAL A 67 -1.08 -0.74 -2.83
N PHE A 68 0.23 -0.87 -2.59
CA PHE A 68 0.76 -1.95 -1.76
C PHE A 68 0.27 -1.86 -0.32
N LEU A 69 0.12 -0.64 0.23
CA LEU A 69 -0.43 -0.46 1.57
C LEU A 69 -1.90 -0.88 1.63
N PHE A 70 -2.70 -0.47 0.64
CA PHE A 70 -4.10 -0.88 0.53
C PHE A 70 -4.25 -2.39 0.41
N ILE A 71 -3.49 -3.03 -0.48
CA ILE A 71 -3.47 -4.48 -0.67
C ILE A 71 -3.03 -5.18 0.63
N THR A 72 -1.99 -4.69 1.29
CA THR A 72 -1.50 -5.26 2.55
C THR A 72 -2.58 -5.21 3.62
N CYS A 73 -3.24 -4.07 3.79
CA CYS A 73 -4.35 -3.92 4.72
C CYS A 73 -5.44 -4.96 4.45
N TYR A 74 -5.80 -5.15 3.18
CA TYR A 74 -6.78 -6.15 2.76
C TYR A 74 -6.35 -7.59 3.05
N GLU A 75 -5.11 -7.98 2.71
CA GLU A 75 -4.62 -9.34 2.93
C GLU A 75 -4.44 -9.67 4.42
N VAL A 76 -4.00 -8.72 5.24
CA VAL A 76 -3.89 -8.93 6.69
C VAL A 76 -5.29 -9.04 7.32
N PHE A 77 -6.26 -8.24 6.85
CA PHE A 77 -7.66 -8.36 7.30
C PHE A 77 -8.25 -9.73 6.98
N LEU A 78 -8.09 -10.22 5.74
CA LEU A 78 -8.54 -11.56 5.36
C LEU A 78 -7.85 -12.68 6.15
N LEU A 79 -6.56 -12.50 6.44
CA LEU A 79 -5.81 -13.45 7.27
C LEU A 79 -6.36 -13.49 8.70
N GLU A 80 -6.63 -12.33 9.33
CA GLU A 80 -7.23 -12.28 10.66
C GLU A 80 -8.61 -12.93 10.67
N TRP A 81 -9.46 -12.60 9.69
CA TRP A 81 -10.79 -13.21 9.56
C TRP A 81 -10.71 -14.74 9.45
N ARG A 82 -9.77 -15.27 8.66
CA ARG A 82 -9.54 -16.72 8.54
C ARG A 82 -9.04 -17.34 9.85
N VAL A 83 -8.10 -16.71 10.53
CA VAL A 83 -7.59 -17.19 11.83
C VAL A 83 -8.72 -17.29 12.84
N ASN A 84 -9.64 -16.33 12.86
CA ASN A 84 -10.79 -16.35 13.76
C ASN A 84 -11.78 -17.46 13.39
N LYS A 85 -12.05 -17.69 12.10
CA LYS A 85 -12.91 -18.81 11.62
C LYS A 85 -12.34 -20.19 11.97
N VAL A 86 -11.03 -20.37 11.84
CA VAL A 86 -10.39 -21.64 12.22
C VAL A 86 -10.43 -21.85 13.74
N LYS A 87 -10.27 -20.78 14.53
CA LYS A 87 -10.43 -20.86 16.00
C LYS A 87 -11.85 -21.20 16.43
N SER A 88 -12.87 -20.84 15.64
CA SER A 88 -14.26 -21.21 15.91
C SER A 88 -14.66 -22.59 15.38
N GLY A 89 -13.70 -23.37 14.85
CA GLY A 89 -13.95 -24.73 14.35
C GLY A 89 -14.60 -24.80 12.96
N GLU A 90 -14.70 -23.66 12.25
CA GLU A 90 -15.27 -23.63 10.90
C GLU A 90 -14.16 -23.86 9.86
N PHE A 91 -14.17 -25.06 9.24
CA PHE A 91 -13.20 -25.45 8.20
C PHE A 91 -13.73 -25.38 6.77
N VAL A 92 -15.03 -25.11 6.58
CA VAL A 92 -15.69 -25.10 5.26
C VAL A 92 -15.36 -23.80 4.52
N GLY A 93 -14.86 -23.90 3.28
CA GLY A 93 -14.57 -22.75 2.42
C GLY A 93 -13.20 -22.09 2.62
N LEU A 94 -12.26 -22.74 3.32
CA LEU A 94 -10.90 -22.24 3.49
C LEU A 94 -10.14 -22.27 2.17
N LEU A 95 -9.51 -21.15 1.82
CA LEU A 95 -8.55 -21.07 0.70
C LEU A 95 -7.49 -22.19 0.82
N PRO A 96 -6.98 -22.75 -0.31
CA PRO A 96 -6.09 -23.91 -0.32
C PRO A 96 -4.67 -23.64 0.23
N ILE A 97 -4.48 -22.52 0.94
CA ILE A 97 -3.21 -22.07 1.51
C ILE A 97 -3.25 -22.19 3.04
N SER A 98 -2.21 -22.78 3.61
CA SER A 98 -2.06 -22.87 5.07
C SER A 98 -1.97 -21.48 5.72
N ILE A 99 -2.43 -21.37 6.97
CA ILE A 99 -2.44 -20.09 7.72
C ILE A 99 -1.01 -19.55 7.87
N GLU A 100 -0.07 -20.42 8.22
CA GLU A 100 1.34 -20.05 8.41
C GLU A 100 1.97 -19.53 7.12
N LYS A 101 1.75 -20.22 6.00
CA LYS A 101 2.24 -19.77 4.70
C LYS A 101 1.62 -18.43 4.33
N ASN A 102 0.30 -18.27 4.51
CA ASN A 102 -0.40 -17.01 4.25
C ASN A 102 0.16 -15.87 5.10
N TYR A 103 0.40 -16.11 6.39
CA TYR A 103 1.01 -15.14 7.30
C TYR A 103 2.40 -14.69 6.80
N ASN A 104 3.28 -15.64 6.47
CA ASN A 104 4.62 -15.32 5.99
C ASN A 104 4.60 -14.53 4.66
N THR A 105 3.74 -14.92 3.72
CA THR A 105 3.60 -14.22 2.44
C THR A 105 3.03 -12.82 2.60
N THR A 106 2.00 -12.65 3.45
CA THR A 106 1.42 -11.33 3.73
C THR A 106 2.40 -10.44 4.49
N PHE A 107 3.21 -11.00 5.39
CA PHE A 107 4.24 -10.24 6.10
C PHE A 107 5.34 -9.74 5.14
N LYS A 108 5.75 -10.55 4.18
CA LYS A 108 6.68 -10.13 3.11
C LYS A 108 6.09 -9.05 2.21
N LEU A 109 4.80 -9.17 1.87
CA LEU A 109 4.07 -8.13 1.14
C LEU A 109 4.02 -6.82 1.93
N ALA A 110 3.78 -6.90 3.24
CA ALA A 110 3.83 -5.74 4.11
C ALA A 110 5.22 -5.10 4.18
N GLY A 111 6.28 -5.92 4.14
CA GLY A 111 7.66 -5.45 3.99
C GLY A 111 7.91 -4.68 2.68
N LEU A 112 7.32 -5.13 1.58
CA LEU A 112 7.37 -4.40 0.30
C LEU A 112 6.61 -3.07 0.37
N GLY A 113 5.44 -3.05 1.01
CA GLY A 113 4.64 -1.83 1.17
C GLY A 113 5.38 -0.72 1.92
N ILE A 114 6.02 -1.05 3.05
CA ILE A 114 6.82 -0.06 3.79
C ILE A 114 8.05 0.40 2.99
N ALA A 115 8.67 -0.48 2.19
CA ALA A 115 9.81 -0.13 1.35
C ALA A 115 9.43 0.87 0.25
N PHE A 116 8.28 0.68 -0.40
CA PHE A 116 7.76 1.66 -1.35
C PHE A 116 7.41 2.99 -0.66
N LEU A 117 6.83 2.93 0.55
CA LEU A 117 6.50 4.14 1.30
C LEU A 117 7.76 4.93 1.73
N SER A 118 8.83 4.25 2.14
CA SER A 118 10.10 4.92 2.45
C SER A 118 10.77 5.51 1.21
N LEU A 119 10.73 4.80 0.08
CA LEU A 119 11.22 5.33 -1.20
C LEU A 119 10.42 6.56 -1.63
N ALA A 120 9.09 6.54 -1.46
CA ALA A 120 8.23 7.68 -1.76
C ALA A 120 8.57 8.91 -0.91
N LEU A 121 8.83 8.73 0.39
CA LEU A 121 9.25 9.82 1.27
C LEU A 121 10.63 10.38 0.89
N LEU A 122 11.61 9.51 0.63
CA LEU A 122 12.97 9.93 0.24
C LEU A 122 12.96 10.72 -1.07
N THR A 123 12.26 10.20 -2.08
CA THR A 123 12.15 10.86 -3.39
C THR A 123 11.33 12.14 -3.32
N GLY A 124 10.26 12.17 -2.51
CA GLY A 124 9.45 13.37 -2.30
C GLY A 124 10.21 14.50 -1.60
N PHE A 125 11.06 14.17 -0.63
CA PHE A 125 11.92 15.15 0.02
C PHE A 125 12.94 15.76 -0.95
N TYR A 126 13.48 14.96 -1.88
CA TYR A 126 14.45 15.41 -2.87
C TYR A 126 13.85 16.37 -3.92
N ILE A 127 12.59 16.20 -4.30
CA ILE A 127 11.93 17.02 -5.34
C ILE A 127 11.36 18.33 -4.78
N THR A 128 11.14 18.41 -3.47
CA THR A 128 10.45 19.55 -2.87
C THR A 128 11.39 20.73 -2.67
N ASP A 129 11.35 21.71 -3.58
CA ASP A 129 12.14 22.95 -3.45
C ASP A 129 11.41 24.03 -2.62
N VAL A 130 10.08 24.11 -2.71
CA VAL A 130 9.26 25.13 -2.03
C VAL A 130 8.24 24.47 -1.11
N LEU A 131 8.33 24.77 0.20
CA LEU A 131 7.37 24.31 1.19
C LEU A 131 6.13 25.22 1.21
N THR A 132 5.16 24.91 0.36
CA THR A 132 3.79 25.44 0.53
C THR A 132 3.10 24.73 1.69
N THR A 133 2.09 25.37 2.30
CA THR A 133 1.29 24.79 3.40
C THR A 133 0.66 23.45 3.01
N GLU A 134 0.24 23.33 1.75
CA GLU A 134 -0.24 22.09 1.15
C GLU A 134 0.78 20.94 1.18
N ILE A 135 2.02 21.22 0.76
CA ILE A 135 3.08 20.22 0.71
C ILE A 135 3.54 19.86 2.13
N GLN A 136 3.61 20.85 3.04
CA GLN A 136 3.94 20.62 4.45
C GLN A 136 2.98 19.62 5.11
N LEU A 137 1.67 19.79 4.91
CA LEU A 137 0.68 18.85 5.45
C LEU A 137 0.82 17.46 4.84
N LYS A 138 1.10 17.35 3.54
CA LYS A 138 1.37 16.06 2.89
C LYS A 138 2.56 15.34 3.53
N ILE A 139 3.66 16.04 3.74
CA ILE A 139 4.87 15.48 4.37
C ILE A 139 4.57 15.06 5.81
N LEU A 140 3.88 15.89 6.58
CA LEU A 140 3.54 15.59 7.97
C LEU A 140 2.66 14.33 8.09
N PHE A 141 1.60 14.22 7.30
CA PHE A 141 0.72 13.06 7.35
C PHE A 141 1.36 11.78 6.80
N THR A 142 2.17 11.87 5.74
CA THR A 142 2.91 10.73 5.19
C THR A 142 3.98 10.22 6.15
N THR A 143 4.69 11.10 6.84
CA THR A 143 5.69 10.73 7.85
C THR A 143 5.07 10.08 9.08
N ILE A 144 3.93 10.60 9.57
CA ILE A 144 3.15 9.95 10.64
C ILE A 144 2.68 8.56 10.21
N SER A 145 2.13 8.44 9.00
CA SER A 145 1.71 7.15 8.43
C SER A 145 2.90 6.16 8.39
N TRP A 146 4.05 6.62 7.90
CA TRP A 146 5.27 5.81 7.83
C TRP A 146 5.76 5.36 9.22
N LEU A 147 5.78 6.25 10.22
CA LEU A 147 6.16 5.90 11.59
C LEU A 147 5.24 4.84 12.19
N ILE A 148 3.91 4.99 12.02
CA ILE A 148 2.93 4.02 12.52
C ILE A 148 3.17 2.66 11.84
N TYR A 149 3.29 2.65 10.51
CA TYR A 149 3.52 1.42 9.75
C TYR A 149 4.82 0.72 10.18
N PHE A 150 5.90 1.49 10.30
CA PHE A 150 7.20 0.99 10.73
C PHE A 150 7.14 0.39 12.14
N ALA A 151 6.53 1.10 13.09
CA ALA A 151 6.36 0.64 14.46
C ALA A 151 5.55 -0.66 14.55
N ILE A 152 4.51 -0.81 13.73
CA ILE A 152 3.70 -2.04 13.69
C ILE A 152 4.52 -3.21 13.14
N LEU A 153 5.25 -3.02 12.04
CA LEU A 153 6.07 -4.08 11.45
C LEU A 153 7.16 -4.54 12.41
N ILE A 154 7.82 -3.62 13.11
CA ILE A 154 8.82 -3.94 14.12
C ILE A 154 8.18 -4.63 15.33
N GLY A 155 7.00 -4.15 15.75
CA GLY A 155 6.20 -4.75 16.81
C GLY A 155 5.86 -6.20 16.53
N ILE A 156 5.44 -6.51 15.30
CA ILE A 156 5.09 -7.87 14.90
C ILE A 156 6.34 -8.76 14.81
N LYS A 157 7.43 -8.25 14.21
CA LYS A 157 8.66 -9.03 13.99
C LYS A 157 9.37 -9.40 15.30
N PHE A 158 9.48 -8.45 16.23
CA PHE A 158 10.28 -8.63 17.45
C PHE A 158 9.44 -9.00 18.68
N PHE A 159 8.23 -8.47 18.83
CA PHE A 159 7.39 -8.70 20.01
C PHE A 159 6.32 -9.76 19.79
N SER A 160 6.29 -10.43 18.63
CA SER A 160 5.33 -11.49 18.30
C SER A 160 3.86 -11.09 18.56
N LEU A 161 3.53 -9.83 18.27
CA LEU A 161 2.19 -9.28 18.47
C LEU A 161 1.13 -10.08 17.70
N ARG A 162 -0.05 -10.23 18.29
CA ARG A 162 -1.19 -10.87 17.61
C ARG A 162 -1.54 -10.11 16.32
N THR A 163 -1.91 -10.83 15.27
CA THR A 163 -2.33 -10.30 13.96
C THR A 163 -3.42 -9.23 14.04
N LYS A 164 -4.29 -9.27 15.06
CA LYS A 164 -5.30 -8.24 15.32
C LYS A 164 -4.76 -6.82 15.49
N TYR A 165 -3.55 -6.68 16.05
CA TYR A 165 -2.91 -5.38 16.21
C TYR A 165 -2.34 -4.88 14.88
N ALA A 166 -1.91 -5.80 14.01
CA ALA A 166 -1.43 -5.48 12.67
C ALA A 166 -2.55 -4.85 11.82
N VAL A 167 -3.74 -5.44 11.81
CA VAL A 167 -4.89 -4.91 11.05
C VAL A 167 -5.24 -3.50 11.50
N ARG A 168 -5.46 -3.31 12.80
CA ARG A 168 -5.84 -1.99 13.36
C ARG A 168 -4.81 -0.93 13.01
N GLY A 169 -3.52 -1.25 13.18
CA GLY A 169 -2.45 -0.34 12.88
C GLY A 169 -2.31 -0.01 11.39
N LEU A 170 -2.47 -1.00 10.50
CA LEU A 170 -2.45 -0.80 9.05
C LEU A 170 -3.63 0.04 8.57
N VAL A 171 -4.80 -0.10 9.18
CA VAL A 171 -5.96 0.76 8.88
C VAL A 171 -5.68 2.22 9.25
N PHE A 172 -5.10 2.48 10.43
CA PHE A 172 -4.66 3.84 10.80
C PHE A 172 -3.62 4.38 9.82
N THR A 173 -2.65 3.55 9.45
CA THR A 173 -1.62 3.90 8.46
C THR A 173 -2.26 4.33 7.14
N LEU A 174 -3.20 3.53 6.60
CA LEU A 174 -3.92 3.80 5.37
C LEU A 174 -4.73 5.10 5.47
N ALA A 175 -5.44 5.30 6.59
CA ALA A 175 -6.26 6.48 6.80
C ALA A 175 -5.41 7.77 6.77
N PHE A 176 -4.30 7.81 7.51
CA PHE A 176 -3.38 8.94 7.49
C PHE A 176 -2.77 9.18 6.10
N LEU A 177 -2.43 8.12 5.37
CA LEU A 177 -1.89 8.24 4.02
C LEU A 177 -2.93 8.82 3.05
N LEU A 178 -4.17 8.36 3.11
CA LEU A 178 -5.26 8.89 2.29
C LEU A 178 -5.56 10.35 2.62
N ILE A 179 -5.53 10.74 3.90
CA ILE A 179 -5.68 12.14 4.31
C ILE A 179 -4.57 13.00 3.71
N ALA A 180 -3.33 12.52 3.67
CA ALA A 180 -2.24 13.25 3.05
C ALA A 180 -2.51 13.54 1.55
N TYR A 181 -2.85 12.50 0.77
CA TYR A 181 -2.96 12.64 -0.68
C TYR A 181 -4.31 13.19 -1.17
N LEU A 182 -5.42 12.80 -0.54
CA LEU A 182 -6.78 13.20 -0.91
C LEU A 182 -7.32 14.35 -0.04
N GLY A 183 -7.01 14.34 1.26
CA GLY A 183 -7.57 15.31 2.21
C GLY A 183 -7.13 16.74 1.90
N ASN A 184 -5.88 16.93 1.44
CA ASN A 184 -5.34 18.25 1.13
C ASN A 184 -6.13 18.97 0.02
N SER A 185 -6.59 18.26 -1.01
CA SER A 185 -7.41 18.89 -2.06
C SER A 185 -8.76 19.37 -1.53
N PHE A 186 -9.38 18.65 -0.59
CA PHE A 186 -10.66 19.05 -0.03
C PHE A 186 -10.54 20.29 0.86
N ILE A 187 -9.54 20.32 1.75
CA ILE A 187 -9.35 21.42 2.69
C ILE A 187 -9.10 22.73 1.95
N PHE A 188 -8.22 22.72 0.95
CA PHE A 188 -7.89 23.94 0.21
C PHE A 188 -9.00 24.35 -0.77
N SER A 189 -9.74 23.39 -1.37
CA SER A 189 -10.89 23.73 -2.22
C SER A 189 -12.03 24.44 -1.51
N THR A 190 -12.13 24.30 -0.18
CA THR A 190 -13.16 24.97 0.63
C THR A 190 -12.74 26.34 1.14
N ILE A 191 -11.45 26.69 1.04
CA ILE A 191 -10.87 27.93 1.56
C ILE A 191 -10.62 28.95 0.43
N THR A 192 -10.55 28.49 -0.83
CA THR A 192 -10.48 29.31 -2.05
C THR A 192 -11.84 29.48 -2.69
#